data_AF-A0A4S8LN21-F1
#
_entry.id   AF-A0A4S8LN21-F1
#
_cell.length_a   1.000
_cell.length_b   1.000
_cell.length_c   1.000
_cell.angle_alpha   90.00
_cell.angle_beta   90.00
_cell.angle_gamma   90.00
#
_symmetry.space_group_name_H-M   'P 1'
#
loop_
_entity.id
_entity.type
_entity.pdbx_description
1 polymer ?
#
loop_
_entity_poly.entity_id
_entity_poly.type
_entity_poly.pdbx_seq_one_letter_code
_entity_poly.pdbx_strand_id
1 'polypeptide(L)'
;MTQFALTKLAGKVIRPRNHSTDVSLAVLSQRFALRIAFGTEEAVSLIEDSVSSHMRYLLSTSKDGTRQYAFYPVEPVLSSAAVEFMYMHNSFLSTALRHLVQEVVAGVIDAEEVGELISRLLILISRDLATIVIEKIRVGCTIPDNLRSACQPLRFPSLSDKEYFSYLKPVRLLDVLAVLLGHKWSSGHDGYIKSTFERAYISASQWIAMTDDVGPLPDDIEYVMSASLPCAMLINYSQA
;
A
#
# COMPACT_ATOMS: atom_id res chain seq x y z
N MET A 1 -0.86 -19.74 5.88
CA MET A 1 0.21 -18.79 6.26
C MET A 1 -0.34 -17.41 6.59
N THR A 2 -1.29 -16.86 5.82
CA THR A 2 -1.82 -15.51 6.06
C THR A 2 -2.52 -15.32 7.40
N GLN A 3 -3.23 -16.31 7.95
CA GLN A 3 -3.89 -16.18 9.26
C GLN A 3 -2.92 -15.88 10.42
N PHE A 4 -1.72 -16.47 10.39
CA PHE A 4 -0.69 -16.21 11.42
C PHE A 4 -0.14 -14.79 11.27
N ALA A 5 0.22 -14.39 10.05
CA ALA A 5 0.68 -13.04 9.72
C ALA A 5 -0.36 -11.98 10.09
N LEU A 6 -1.63 -12.26 9.84
CA LEU A 6 -2.75 -11.40 10.18
C LEU A 6 -2.91 -11.27 11.70
N THR A 7 -2.79 -12.36 12.45
CA THR A 7 -2.84 -12.35 13.91
C THR A 7 -1.66 -11.58 14.51
N LYS A 8 -0.47 -11.72 13.92
CA LYS A 8 0.73 -10.97 14.28
C LYS A 8 0.57 -9.47 14.02
N LEU A 9 0.06 -9.11 12.84
CA LEU A 9 -0.16 -7.72 12.46
C LEU A 9 -1.26 -7.06 13.31
N ALA A 10 -2.30 -7.79 13.70
CA ALA A 10 -3.38 -7.27 14.52
C ALA A 10 -3.12 -7.38 16.03
N GLY A 11 -2.05 -8.03 16.47
CA GLY A 11 -1.76 -8.33 17.88
C GLY A 11 -2.76 -9.27 18.56
N LYS A 12 -3.84 -9.68 17.87
CA LYS A 12 -4.93 -10.52 18.40
C LYS A 12 -5.69 -11.21 17.28
N VAL A 13 -6.51 -12.19 17.66
CA VAL A 13 -7.43 -12.86 16.73
C VAL A 13 -8.51 -11.89 16.27
N ILE A 14 -8.60 -11.70 14.97
CA ILE A 14 -9.52 -10.74 14.35
C ILE A 14 -10.94 -11.29 14.36
N ARG A 15 -11.90 -10.46 14.79
CA ARG A 15 -13.33 -10.77 14.77
C ARG A 15 -14.08 -9.74 13.91
N PRO A 16 -15.16 -10.14 13.23
CA PRO A 16 -15.91 -9.26 12.31
C PRO A 16 -16.52 -7.99 12.94
N ARG A 17 -16.66 -7.94 14.26
CA ARG A 17 -17.60 -7.03 14.93
C ARG A 17 -17.02 -5.79 15.64
N ASN A 18 -15.72 -5.51 15.52
CA ASN A 18 -15.10 -4.19 15.78
C ASN A 18 -13.60 -4.41 15.89
N HIS A 19 -12.84 -3.88 14.94
CA HIS A 19 -11.39 -3.78 15.05
C HIS A 19 -11.04 -2.38 15.56
N SER A 20 -10.06 -2.29 16.47
CA SER A 20 -9.68 -1.01 17.09
C SER A 20 -8.98 -0.09 16.10
N THR A 21 -8.85 1.18 16.47
CA THR A 21 -8.04 2.17 15.74
C THR A 21 -6.64 1.63 15.51
N ASP A 22 -5.97 1.11 16.53
CA ASP A 22 -4.59 0.58 16.46
C ASP A 22 -4.46 -0.57 15.45
N VAL A 23 -5.41 -1.52 15.42
CA VAL A 23 -5.40 -2.60 14.40
C VAL A 23 -5.55 -2.01 13.00
N SER A 24 -6.41 -1.00 12.84
CA SER A 24 -6.61 -0.33 11.55
C SER A 24 -5.33 0.36 11.12
N LEU A 25 -4.72 1.14 12.01
CA LEU A 25 -3.50 1.87 11.74
C LEU A 25 -2.34 0.92 11.49
N ALA A 26 -2.23 -0.20 12.19
CA ALA A 26 -1.20 -1.20 11.94
C ALA A 26 -1.33 -1.80 10.54
N VAL A 27 -2.55 -2.18 10.14
CA VAL A 27 -2.83 -2.71 8.81
C VAL A 27 -2.54 -1.67 7.72
N LEU A 28 -3.03 -0.45 7.90
CA LEU A 28 -2.83 0.62 6.93
C LEU A 28 -1.36 1.05 6.88
N SER A 29 -0.66 1.10 8.01
CA SER A 29 0.77 1.43 8.06
C SER A 29 1.60 0.38 7.33
N GLN A 30 1.30 -0.91 7.50
CA GLN A 30 1.97 -1.98 6.76
C GLN A 30 1.73 -1.91 5.25
N ARG A 31 0.51 -1.53 4.83
CA ARG A 31 0.14 -1.54 3.39
C ARG A 31 0.55 -0.26 2.68
N PHE A 32 0.35 0.88 3.33
CA PHE A 32 0.49 2.21 2.74
C PHE A 32 1.70 2.97 3.26
N ALA A 33 2.49 2.45 4.21
CA ALA A 33 3.65 3.14 4.80
C ALA A 33 3.30 4.48 5.48
N LEU A 34 2.28 4.46 6.35
CA LEU A 34 1.87 5.66 7.09
C LEU A 34 2.96 6.16 8.05
N ARG A 35 3.19 7.47 8.02
CA ARG A 35 4.08 8.19 8.92
C ARG A 35 3.29 8.65 10.15
N ILE A 36 3.83 8.41 11.34
CA ILE A 36 3.26 8.95 12.58
C ILE A 36 3.80 10.37 12.72
N ALA A 37 2.92 11.35 12.96
CA ALA A 37 3.29 12.71 13.30
C ALA A 37 3.67 12.76 14.78
N PHE A 38 4.93 13.13 15.06
CA PHE A 38 5.42 13.18 16.43
C PHE A 38 5.17 14.54 17.07
N GLY A 39 4.97 14.57 18.39
CA GLY A 39 4.80 15.79 19.16
C GLY A 39 3.60 15.79 20.12
N THR A 40 2.81 14.71 20.14
CA THR A 40 1.68 14.53 21.07
C THR A 40 1.86 13.26 21.90
N GLU A 41 1.24 13.22 23.09
CA GLU A 41 1.27 12.04 23.98
C GLU A 41 0.57 10.85 23.32
N GLU A 42 -0.49 11.12 22.56
CA GLU A 42 -1.24 10.14 21.79
C GLU A 42 -0.36 9.46 20.72
N ALA A 43 0.48 10.23 20.02
CA ALA A 43 1.41 9.68 19.04
C ALA A 43 2.46 8.79 19.69
N VAL A 44 2.98 9.18 20.86
CA VAL A 44 3.94 8.36 21.64
C VAL A 44 3.31 7.03 22.05
N SER A 45 2.12 7.09 22.65
CA SER A 45 1.37 5.89 23.04
C SER A 45 1.11 4.96 21.85
N LEU A 46 0.70 5.53 20.69
CA LEU A 46 0.47 4.76 19.47
C LEU A 46 1.75 4.03 18.99
N ILE A 47 2.92 4.66 19.10
CA ILE A 47 4.20 4.03 18.72
C ILE A 47 4.54 2.89 19.68
N GLU A 48 4.45 3.13 20.99
CA GLU A 48 4.74 2.12 22.01
C GLU A 48 3.83 0.89 21.84
N ASP A 49 2.54 1.11 21.61
CA ASP A 49 1.57 0.06 21.32
C ASP A 49 1.86 -0.64 19.99
N SER A 50 2.20 0.12 18.94
CA SER A 50 2.54 -0.44 17.63
C SER A 50 3.80 -1.31 17.65
N VAL A 51 4.82 -0.90 18.41
CA VAL A 51 6.07 -1.64 18.57
C VAL A 51 5.85 -2.89 19.43
N SER A 52 5.12 -2.75 20.54
CA SER A 52 4.88 -3.86 21.48
C SER A 52 3.93 -4.93 20.91
N SER A 53 2.95 -4.53 20.09
CA SER A 53 1.81 -5.38 19.74
C SER A 53 1.61 -5.62 18.24
N HIS A 54 2.24 -4.83 17.36
CA HIS A 54 1.93 -4.85 15.92
C HIS A 54 3.17 -5.03 15.01
N MET A 55 4.33 -5.40 15.55
CA MET A 55 5.58 -5.67 14.80
C MET A 55 6.15 -4.44 14.06
N ARG A 56 5.90 -3.23 14.58
CA ARG A 56 6.61 -2.01 14.13
C ARG A 56 7.99 -1.95 14.77
N TYR A 57 8.99 -1.43 14.06
CA TYR A 57 10.32 -1.17 14.61
C TYR A 57 10.54 0.31 14.82
N LEU A 58 11.13 0.68 15.97
CA LEU A 58 11.63 2.01 16.25
C LEU A 58 13.12 2.08 15.89
N LEU A 59 13.50 2.90 14.91
CA LEU A 59 14.89 3.08 14.45
C LEU A 59 15.66 4.07 15.28
N SER A 60 15.07 5.23 15.52
CA SER A 60 15.76 6.32 16.18
C SER A 60 14.76 7.22 16.88
N THR A 61 15.25 7.86 17.92
CA THR A 61 14.61 8.96 18.60
C THR A 61 15.55 10.16 18.46
N SER A 62 15.00 11.34 18.18
CA SER A 62 15.78 12.57 18.15
C SER A 62 16.30 12.89 19.56
N LYS A 63 17.40 13.65 19.64
CA LYS A 63 18.05 13.96 20.93
C LYS A 63 17.16 14.76 21.89
N ASP A 64 16.17 15.46 21.34
CA ASP A 64 15.11 16.19 22.05
C ASP A 64 13.85 15.34 22.29
N GLY A 65 13.83 14.08 21.87
CA GLY A 65 12.71 13.14 22.06
C GLY A 65 11.48 13.42 21.18
N THR A 66 11.54 14.45 20.33
CA THR A 66 10.39 14.98 19.58
C THR A 66 10.11 14.27 18.26
N ARG A 67 11.08 13.53 17.70
CA ARG A 67 10.91 12.77 16.46
C ARG A 67 11.38 11.35 16.69
N GLN A 68 10.49 10.41 16.48
CA GLN A 68 10.86 9.00 16.44
C GLN A 68 10.79 8.54 14.98
N TYR A 69 11.54 7.54 14.56
CA TYR A 69 11.36 6.97 13.23
C TYR A 69 10.94 5.55 13.41
N ALA A 70 9.67 5.26 13.15
CA ALA A 70 9.13 3.92 13.27
C ALA A 70 8.60 3.44 11.93
N PHE A 71 9.04 2.27 11.50
CA PHE A 71 8.68 1.69 10.21
C PHE A 71 8.29 0.22 10.40
N TYR A 72 7.46 -0.27 9.50
CA TYR A 72 7.18 -1.70 9.42
C TYR A 72 8.30 -2.37 8.61
N PRO A 73 8.75 -3.57 9.01
CA PRO A 73 9.70 -4.30 8.19
C PRO A 73 9.08 -4.59 6.83
N VAL A 74 9.92 -4.64 5.80
CA VAL A 74 9.51 -5.03 4.45
C VAL A 74 9.16 -6.51 4.45
N GLU A 75 7.94 -6.84 4.85
CA GLU A 75 7.48 -8.21 4.94
C GLU A 75 6.33 -8.44 3.95
N PRO A 76 6.62 -9.03 2.78
CA PRO A 76 5.59 -9.39 1.80
C PRO A 76 4.43 -10.18 2.42
N VAL A 77 4.70 -11.03 3.42
CA VAL A 77 3.67 -11.79 4.11
C VAL A 77 2.72 -10.91 4.93
N LEU A 78 3.22 -9.86 5.59
CA LEU A 78 2.40 -8.92 6.36
C LEU A 78 1.63 -7.97 5.45
N SER A 79 2.26 -7.49 4.38
CA SER A 79 1.58 -6.69 3.36
C SER A 79 0.45 -7.48 2.70
N SER A 80 0.67 -8.76 2.39
CA SER A 80 -0.38 -9.65 1.91
C SER A 80 -1.50 -9.86 2.95
N ALA A 81 -1.15 -9.97 4.24
CA ALA A 81 -2.14 -10.11 5.31
C ALA A 81 -2.95 -8.82 5.53
N ALA A 82 -2.33 -7.65 5.35
CA ALA A 82 -3.00 -6.35 5.43
C ALA A 82 -4.08 -6.21 4.35
N VAL A 83 -3.78 -6.62 3.11
CA VAL A 83 -4.78 -6.67 2.03
C VAL A 83 -5.90 -7.65 2.37
N GLU A 84 -5.56 -8.86 2.83
CA GLU A 84 -6.56 -9.86 3.23
C GLU A 84 -7.52 -9.32 4.28
N PHE A 85 -7.01 -8.58 5.28
CA PHE A 85 -7.81 -7.89 6.27
C PHE A 85 -8.77 -6.89 5.65
N MET A 86 -8.24 -5.95 4.85
CA MET A 86 -9.02 -4.83 4.30
C MET A 86 -10.24 -5.31 3.51
N TYR A 87 -10.11 -6.45 2.82
CA TYR A 87 -11.16 -7.01 1.96
C TYR A 87 -11.87 -8.23 2.56
N MET A 88 -11.61 -8.55 3.84
CA MET A 88 -12.25 -9.68 4.54
C MET A 88 -13.75 -9.46 4.76
N HIS A 89 -14.18 -8.20 4.87
CA HIS A 89 -15.58 -7.84 5.10
C HIS A 89 -15.89 -6.47 4.48
N ASN A 90 -17.15 -6.25 4.06
CA ASN A 90 -17.59 -5.01 3.39
C ASN A 90 -17.27 -3.72 4.15
N SER A 91 -17.18 -3.78 5.47
CA SER A 91 -16.95 -2.61 6.33
C SER A 91 -15.49 -2.40 6.72
N PHE A 92 -14.58 -3.33 6.44
CA PHE A 92 -13.23 -3.28 7.04
C PHE A 92 -12.40 -2.13 6.49
N LEU A 93 -12.30 -2.03 5.16
CA LEU A 93 -11.62 -0.91 4.52
C LEU A 93 -12.22 0.45 4.91
N SER A 94 -13.55 0.59 4.91
CA SER A 94 -14.19 1.87 5.21
C SER A 94 -14.06 2.28 6.68
N THR A 95 -14.12 1.32 7.61
CA THR A 95 -13.83 1.57 9.02
C THR A 95 -12.36 1.94 9.23
N ALA A 96 -11.42 1.22 8.61
CA ALA A 96 -10.01 1.51 8.72
C ALA A 96 -9.66 2.91 8.18
N LEU A 97 -10.20 3.28 7.02
CA LEU A 97 -10.04 4.63 6.46
C LEU A 97 -10.67 5.71 7.34
N ARG A 98 -11.79 5.43 8.01
CA ARG A 98 -12.39 6.36 8.97
C ARG A 98 -11.47 6.60 10.17
N HIS A 99 -10.89 5.54 10.74
CA HIS A 99 -9.90 5.68 11.82
C HIS A 99 -8.68 6.48 11.34
N LEU A 100 -8.18 6.21 10.13
CA LEU A 100 -7.08 7.00 9.55
C LEU A 100 -7.42 8.49 9.47
N VAL A 101 -8.61 8.85 8.98
CA VAL A 101 -9.04 10.26 8.89
C VAL A 101 -9.10 10.90 10.29
N GLN A 102 -9.60 10.19 11.29
CA GLN A 102 -9.66 10.70 12.66
C GLN A 102 -8.26 11.01 13.21
N GLU A 103 -7.30 10.11 12.99
CA GLU A 103 -5.93 10.26 13.48
C GLU A 103 -5.11 11.29 12.71
N VAL A 104 -5.39 11.47 11.42
CA VAL A 104 -4.84 12.58 10.63
C VAL A 104 -5.35 13.92 11.16
N VAL A 105 -6.66 14.04 11.43
CA VAL A 105 -7.26 15.26 11.99
C VAL A 105 -6.76 15.54 13.42
N ALA A 106 -6.50 14.49 14.21
CA ALA A 106 -5.92 14.61 15.54
C ALA A 106 -4.42 14.98 15.53
N GLY A 107 -3.77 14.97 14.36
CA GLY A 107 -2.34 15.26 14.24
C GLY A 107 -1.44 14.12 14.71
N VAL A 108 -1.96 12.90 14.80
CA VAL A 108 -1.22 11.69 15.18
C VAL A 108 -0.59 11.01 13.96
N ILE A 109 -1.25 11.10 12.79
CA ILE A 109 -0.71 10.61 11.52
C ILE A 109 -0.32 11.81 10.66
N ASP A 110 0.89 11.77 10.11
CA ASP A 110 1.39 12.75 9.16
C ASP A 110 0.73 12.51 7.79
N ALA A 111 0.02 13.53 7.30
CA ALA A 111 -0.65 13.49 6.00
C ALA A 111 0.31 13.66 4.82
N GLU A 112 1.60 13.92 5.11
CA GLU A 112 2.66 14.21 4.15
C GLU A 112 2.36 15.48 3.32
N GLU A 113 3.09 15.66 2.22
CA GLU A 113 2.86 16.75 1.28
C GLU A 113 1.47 16.63 0.63
N VAL A 114 0.95 17.77 0.17
CA VAL A 114 -0.43 17.88 -0.31
C VAL A 114 -0.71 16.85 -1.41
N GLY A 115 -1.57 15.89 -1.09
CA GLY A 115 -2.04 14.85 -1.99
C GLY A 115 -1.25 13.54 -1.98
N GLU A 116 -0.07 13.49 -1.35
CA GLU A 116 0.79 12.30 -1.35
C GLU A 116 0.10 11.09 -0.73
N LEU A 117 -0.40 11.23 0.51
CA LEU A 117 -1.13 10.16 1.20
C LEU A 117 -2.37 9.70 0.41
N ILE A 118 -3.16 10.63 -0.12
CA ILE A 118 -4.39 10.30 -0.87
C ILE A 118 -4.04 9.57 -2.17
N SER A 119 -3.07 10.06 -2.94
CA SER A 119 -2.63 9.42 -4.19
C SER A 119 -2.13 8.01 -3.94
N ARG A 120 -1.33 7.82 -2.88
CA ARG A 120 -0.82 6.51 -2.47
C ARG A 120 -1.93 5.55 -2.08
N LEU A 121 -2.90 5.99 -1.27
CA LEU A 121 -4.08 5.20 -0.91
C LEU A 121 -4.85 4.77 -2.16
N LEU A 122 -5.16 5.71 -3.04
CA LEU A 122 -5.94 5.46 -4.26
C LEU A 122 -5.25 4.46 -5.20
N ILE A 123 -3.96 4.64 -5.46
CA ILE A 123 -3.20 3.77 -6.34
C ILE A 123 -3.10 2.34 -5.77
N LEU A 124 -2.75 2.20 -4.49
CA LEU A 124 -2.57 0.89 -3.87
C LEU A 124 -3.90 0.15 -3.67
N ILE A 125 -4.99 0.85 -3.30
CA ILE A 125 -6.34 0.28 -3.26
C ILE A 125 -6.78 -0.19 -4.65
N SER A 126 -6.58 0.64 -5.67
CA SER A 126 -6.94 0.28 -7.06
C SER A 126 -6.17 -0.94 -7.54
N ARG A 127 -4.88 -1.00 -7.19
CA ARG A 127 -4.02 -2.14 -7.51
C ARG A 127 -4.48 -3.42 -6.80
N ASP A 128 -4.89 -3.33 -5.53
CA ASP A 128 -5.41 -4.49 -4.78
C ASP A 128 -6.71 -5.03 -5.37
N LEU A 129 -7.64 -4.14 -5.71
CA LEU A 129 -8.90 -4.50 -6.37
C LEU A 129 -8.64 -5.15 -7.73
N ALA A 130 -7.71 -4.61 -8.53
CA ALA A 130 -7.30 -5.21 -9.79
C ALA A 130 -6.72 -6.62 -9.59
N THR A 131 -5.84 -6.83 -8.59
CA THR A 131 -5.34 -8.17 -8.24
C THR A 131 -6.48 -9.12 -7.89
N ILE A 132 -7.41 -8.70 -7.02
CA ILE A 132 -8.54 -9.53 -6.58
C ILE A 132 -9.38 -9.99 -7.77
N VAL A 133 -9.64 -9.09 -8.72
CA VAL A 133 -10.41 -9.37 -9.93
C VAL A 133 -9.67 -10.34 -10.85
N ILE A 134 -8.42 -10.05 -11.21
CA ILE A 134 -7.63 -10.80 -12.21
C ILE A 134 -7.26 -12.20 -11.68
N GLU A 135 -6.84 -12.28 -10.43
CA GLU A 135 -6.46 -13.54 -9.78
C GLU A 135 -7.65 -14.31 -9.22
N LYS A 136 -8.87 -13.73 -9.28
CA LYS A 136 -10.12 -14.32 -8.78
C LYS A 136 -10.01 -14.72 -7.30
N ILE A 137 -9.39 -13.85 -6.50
CA ILE A 137 -9.19 -14.09 -5.07
C ILE A 137 -10.56 -14.05 -4.37
N ARG A 138 -10.82 -15.05 -3.52
CA ARG A 138 -12.04 -15.07 -2.70
C ARG A 138 -11.89 -14.05 -1.57
N VAL A 139 -12.73 -13.03 -1.62
CA VAL A 139 -12.84 -11.98 -0.60
C VAL A 139 -14.23 -12.01 0.04
N GLY A 140 -14.34 -11.54 1.28
CA GLY A 140 -15.64 -11.47 1.97
C GLY A 140 -16.40 -10.16 1.74
N CYS A 141 -15.84 -9.25 0.94
CA CYS A 141 -16.51 -8.03 0.49
C CYS A 141 -17.08 -8.17 -0.93
N THR A 142 -18.03 -7.30 -1.25
CA THR A 142 -18.66 -7.20 -2.56
C THR A 142 -17.76 -6.38 -3.46
N ILE A 143 -17.25 -7.00 -4.53
CA ILE A 143 -16.50 -6.29 -5.57
C ILE A 143 -17.48 -5.77 -6.62
N PRO A 144 -17.53 -4.46 -6.88
CA PRO A 144 -18.42 -3.88 -7.87
C PRO A 144 -18.21 -4.47 -9.28
N ASP A 145 -19.31 -4.77 -9.99
CA ASP A 145 -19.26 -5.42 -11.30
C ASP A 145 -18.55 -4.60 -12.37
N ASN A 146 -18.63 -3.26 -12.27
CA ASN A 146 -17.93 -2.34 -13.17
C ASN A 146 -16.39 -2.45 -13.06
N LEU A 147 -15.86 -2.95 -11.94
CA LEU A 147 -14.42 -3.22 -11.81
C LEU A 147 -14.03 -4.50 -12.54
N ARG A 148 -14.93 -5.51 -12.54
CA ARG A 148 -14.69 -6.77 -13.25
C ARG A 148 -14.63 -6.57 -14.75
N SER A 149 -15.47 -5.70 -15.30
CA SER A 149 -15.45 -5.36 -16.72
C SER A 149 -14.31 -4.40 -17.11
N ALA A 150 -13.76 -3.66 -16.14
CA ALA A 150 -12.64 -2.74 -16.39
C ALA A 150 -11.29 -3.45 -16.57
N CYS A 151 -11.10 -4.62 -15.94
CA CYS A 151 -9.84 -5.35 -15.99
C CYS A 151 -9.81 -6.35 -17.16
N GLN A 152 -8.66 -6.47 -17.83
CA GLN A 152 -8.42 -7.57 -18.76
C GLN A 152 -7.99 -8.83 -17.99
N PRO A 153 -8.42 -10.04 -18.41
CA PRO A 153 -8.05 -11.29 -17.74
C PRO A 153 -6.61 -11.73 -18.07
N LEU A 154 -5.71 -10.78 -18.32
CA LEU A 154 -4.31 -11.05 -18.66
C LEU A 154 -3.48 -11.09 -17.39
N ARG A 155 -3.01 -12.29 -17.04
CA ARG A 155 -2.16 -12.50 -15.87
C ARG A 155 -0.72 -12.12 -16.14
N PHE A 156 0.01 -11.83 -15.07
CA PHE A 156 1.46 -11.68 -15.16
C PHE A 156 2.10 -12.98 -15.67
N PRO A 157 2.99 -12.92 -16.68
CA PRO A 157 3.68 -14.09 -17.21
C PRO A 157 4.75 -14.58 -16.21
N SER A 158 4.32 -15.27 -15.15
CA SER A 158 5.20 -16.00 -14.24
C SER A 158 5.26 -17.47 -14.64
N LEU A 159 6.44 -18.08 -14.47
CA LEU A 159 6.68 -19.49 -14.73
C LEU A 159 6.03 -20.40 -13.67
N SER A 160 5.62 -19.84 -12.52
CA SER A 160 5.04 -20.60 -11.41
C SER A 160 4.14 -19.74 -10.52
N ASP A 161 2.91 -20.22 -10.31
CA ASP A 161 1.94 -19.60 -9.38
C ASP A 161 2.40 -19.55 -7.91
N LYS A 162 3.52 -20.19 -7.56
CA LYS A 162 4.06 -20.25 -6.19
C LYS A 162 5.09 -19.16 -5.87
N GLU A 163 5.51 -18.37 -6.85
CA GLU A 163 6.57 -17.36 -6.67
C GLU A 163 6.11 -16.14 -5.86
N TYR A 164 4.79 -15.90 -5.80
CA TYR A 164 4.23 -14.69 -5.21
C TYR A 164 3.11 -15.04 -4.22
N PHE A 165 3.00 -14.25 -3.16
CA PHE A 165 1.76 -14.20 -2.38
C PHE A 165 0.61 -13.76 -3.27
N SER A 166 -0.60 -14.32 -3.09
CA SER A 166 -1.75 -14.08 -3.97
C SER A 166 -2.03 -12.60 -4.19
N TYR A 167 -1.98 -11.80 -3.11
CA TYR A 167 -2.20 -10.37 -3.18
C TYR A 167 -0.99 -9.58 -3.68
N LEU A 168 0.20 -10.16 -3.80
CA LEU A 168 1.42 -9.45 -4.21
C LEU A 168 1.90 -9.80 -5.62
N LYS A 169 1.12 -10.57 -6.37
CA LYS A 169 1.37 -10.80 -7.80
C LYS A 169 1.43 -9.47 -8.56
N PRO A 170 2.39 -9.28 -9.49
CA PRO A 170 2.40 -8.08 -10.33
C PRO A 170 1.10 -7.95 -11.12
N VAL A 171 0.59 -6.73 -11.24
CA VAL A 171 -0.64 -6.40 -11.98
C VAL A 171 -0.32 -5.41 -13.07
N ARG A 172 -0.96 -5.50 -14.23
CA ARG A 172 -0.71 -4.55 -15.31
C ARG A 172 -1.11 -3.14 -14.89
N LEU A 173 -0.26 -2.18 -15.23
CA LEU A 173 -0.50 -0.76 -14.96
C LEU A 173 -1.84 -0.30 -15.54
N LEU A 174 -2.16 -0.73 -16.76
CA LEU A 174 -3.41 -0.37 -17.43
C LEU A 174 -4.66 -0.86 -16.67
N ASP A 175 -4.61 -2.03 -16.04
CA ASP A 175 -5.72 -2.55 -15.24
C ASP A 175 -5.88 -1.77 -13.93
N VAL A 176 -4.76 -1.39 -13.28
CA VAL A 176 -4.78 -0.51 -12.11
C VAL A 176 -5.38 0.86 -12.45
N LEU A 177 -4.98 1.46 -13.56
CA LEU A 177 -5.52 2.73 -14.03
C LEU A 177 -7.01 2.62 -14.42
N ALA A 178 -7.42 1.49 -14.98
CA ALA A 178 -8.82 1.22 -15.30
C ALA A 178 -9.70 1.13 -14.04
N VAL A 179 -9.19 0.54 -12.97
CA VAL A 179 -9.86 0.55 -11.66
C VAL A 179 -9.89 1.95 -11.05
N LEU A 180 -8.76 2.67 -11.09
CA LEU A 180 -8.61 3.97 -10.45
C LEU A 180 -9.46 5.06 -11.12
N LEU A 181 -9.40 5.15 -12.44
CA LEU A 181 -9.98 6.25 -13.23
C LEU A 181 -11.29 5.85 -13.91
N GLY A 182 -11.66 4.57 -13.86
CA GLY A 182 -12.88 4.01 -14.45
C GLY A 182 -12.82 3.84 -15.97
N HIS A 183 -13.72 3.02 -16.53
CA HIS A 183 -13.69 2.54 -17.92
C HIS A 183 -13.51 3.58 -19.05
N LYS A 184 -13.75 4.88 -18.80
CA LYS A 184 -13.62 5.96 -19.81
C LYS A 184 -12.29 6.70 -19.76
N TRP A 185 -11.38 6.37 -18.84
CA TRP A 185 -10.16 7.16 -18.63
C TRP A 185 -9.24 7.24 -19.86
N SER A 186 -9.39 6.33 -20.80
CA SER A 186 -8.57 6.23 -22.01
C SER A 186 -9.29 6.70 -23.30
N SER A 187 -10.51 7.25 -23.21
CA SER A 187 -11.24 7.72 -24.40
C SER A 187 -10.63 9.01 -24.97
N GLY A 188 -9.72 8.87 -25.94
CA GLY A 188 -9.14 9.98 -26.72
C GLY A 188 -7.70 9.75 -27.20
N HIS A 189 -6.85 9.12 -26.38
CA HIS A 189 -5.43 8.84 -26.67
C HIS A 189 -5.08 7.35 -26.55
N ASP A 190 -6.10 6.53 -26.81
CA ASP A 190 -6.19 5.14 -26.36
C ASP A 190 -5.07 4.25 -26.90
N GLY A 191 -4.81 4.32 -28.21
CA GLY A 191 -3.87 3.42 -28.88
C GLY A 191 -2.42 3.61 -28.45
N TYR A 192 -1.94 4.86 -28.39
CA TYR A 192 -0.54 5.14 -28.06
C TYR A 192 -0.24 4.75 -26.61
N ILE A 193 -0.98 5.28 -25.63
CA ILE A 193 -0.76 5.00 -24.21
C ILE A 193 -0.89 3.50 -23.91
N LYS A 194 -1.92 2.83 -24.45
CA LYS A 194 -2.08 1.39 -24.24
C LYS A 194 -0.93 0.59 -24.84
N SER A 195 -0.45 0.94 -26.04
CA SER A 195 0.69 0.26 -26.66
C SER A 195 2.00 0.50 -25.89
N THR A 196 2.23 1.71 -25.40
CA THR A 196 3.44 2.06 -24.63
C THR A 196 3.50 1.30 -23.30
N PHE A 197 2.37 1.18 -22.60
CA PHE A 197 2.29 0.56 -21.29
C PHE A 197 1.72 -0.86 -21.30
N GLU A 198 1.61 -1.50 -22.46
CA GLU A 198 0.98 -2.83 -22.60
C GLU A 198 1.64 -3.88 -21.70
N ARG A 199 2.98 -3.79 -21.60
CA ARG A 199 3.86 -4.66 -20.81
C ARG A 199 4.29 -4.04 -19.47
N ALA A 200 3.68 -2.93 -19.05
CA ALA A 200 4.00 -2.31 -17.77
C ALA A 200 3.23 -2.98 -16.64
N TYR A 201 3.94 -3.38 -15.58
CA TYR A 201 3.36 -4.03 -14.40
C TYR A 201 3.75 -3.29 -13.12
N ILE A 202 2.81 -3.24 -12.18
CA ILE A 202 2.99 -2.76 -10.82
C ILE A 202 3.06 -3.95 -9.88
N SER A 203 4.17 -4.04 -9.14
CA SER A 203 4.27 -4.87 -7.95
C SER A 203 4.50 -3.95 -6.76
N ALA A 204 3.68 -4.10 -5.71
CA ALA A 204 3.80 -3.27 -4.52
C ALA A 204 3.61 -4.12 -3.26
N SER A 205 4.72 -4.45 -2.62
CA SER A 205 4.75 -4.92 -1.23
C SER A 205 4.75 -3.73 -0.25
N GLN A 206 5.30 -2.58 -0.65
CA GLN A 206 5.38 -1.36 0.15
C GLN A 206 5.55 -0.10 -0.72
N TRP A 207 5.32 1.06 -0.11
CA TRP A 207 5.65 2.38 -0.67
C TRP A 207 6.83 2.97 0.10
N ILE A 208 7.81 3.52 -0.61
CA ILE A 208 8.93 4.27 -0.02
C ILE A 208 8.85 5.69 -0.59
N ALA A 209 8.69 6.69 0.27
CA ALA A 209 8.85 8.07 -0.13
C ALA A 209 10.34 8.34 -0.35
N MET A 210 10.72 8.80 -1.55
CA MET A 210 12.11 9.14 -1.90
C MET A 210 12.53 10.53 -1.37
N THR A 211 11.67 11.17 -0.57
CA THR A 211 11.90 12.50 0.00
C THR A 211 12.75 12.45 1.27
N ASP A 212 12.85 11.29 1.92
CA ASP A 212 13.79 11.07 3.00
C ASP A 212 15.17 10.79 2.39
N ASP A 213 16.15 11.64 2.70
CA ASP A 213 17.55 11.53 2.24
C ASP A 213 18.09 10.12 2.55
N VAL A 214 18.20 9.26 1.53
CA VAL A 214 18.54 7.83 1.66
C VAL A 214 20.06 7.62 1.86
N GLY A 215 20.77 8.68 2.26
CA GLY A 215 22.22 8.74 2.31
C GLY A 215 22.84 9.23 1.00
N PRO A 216 24.15 9.50 0.98
CA PRO A 216 24.83 9.96 -0.22
C PRO A 216 24.64 8.94 -1.34
N LEU A 217 24.30 9.44 -2.53
CA LEU A 217 24.33 8.68 -3.77
C LEU A 217 25.71 8.00 -3.89
N PRO A 218 25.78 6.72 -4.30
CA PRO A 218 27.04 6.10 -4.69
C PRO A 218 27.70 6.97 -5.76
N ASP A 219 29.01 7.21 -5.64
CA ASP A 219 29.79 8.11 -6.50
C ASP A 219 29.73 7.76 -8.00
N ASP A 220 29.12 6.62 -8.35
CA ASP A 220 29.08 6.03 -9.69
C ASP A 220 27.84 6.43 -10.53
N ILE A 221 26.93 7.27 -10.02
CA ILE A 221 25.70 7.66 -10.75
C ILE A 221 25.75 9.12 -11.18
N GLU A 222 26.46 9.39 -12.28
CA GLU A 222 26.40 10.67 -12.99
C GLU A 222 25.04 10.86 -13.69
N TYR A 223 24.27 11.83 -13.18
CA TYR A 223 23.46 12.81 -13.91
C TYR A 223 22.55 12.33 -15.07
N VAL A 224 21.27 12.06 -14.74
CA VAL A 224 20.14 12.44 -15.62
C VAL A 224 19.03 13.05 -14.76
N MET A 225 19.17 14.34 -14.42
CA MET A 225 18.04 15.16 -13.98
C MET A 225 17.76 16.22 -15.03
N SER A 226 16.64 16.06 -15.72
CA SER A 226 15.82 17.21 -16.13
C SER A 226 14.35 16.87 -15.86
N ALA A 227 13.83 17.47 -14.79
CA ALA A 227 12.41 17.71 -14.50
C ALA A 227 11.45 16.50 -14.43
N SER A 228 11.37 15.88 -13.24
CA SER A 228 10.11 15.45 -12.59
C SER A 228 10.43 14.79 -11.25
N LEU A 229 9.72 15.17 -10.18
CA LEU A 229 9.76 14.53 -8.87
C LEU A 229 9.61 12.99 -9.01
N PRO A 230 10.57 12.16 -8.53
CA PRO A 230 10.44 10.72 -8.65
C PRO A 230 9.80 10.14 -7.37
N CYS A 231 8.48 9.95 -7.39
CA CYS A 231 7.88 8.88 -6.60
C CYS A 231 8.21 7.55 -7.30
N ALA A 232 9.12 6.76 -6.72
CA ALA A 232 9.49 5.48 -7.30
C ALA A 232 8.53 4.38 -6.82
N MET A 233 7.57 4.04 -7.67
CA MET A 233 6.97 2.72 -7.68
C MET A 233 7.96 1.78 -8.37
N LEU A 234 8.30 0.63 -7.77
CA LEU A 234 9.08 -0.42 -8.44
C LEU A 234 8.26 -0.98 -9.62
N ILE A 235 8.40 -0.37 -10.78
CA ILE A 235 7.88 -0.84 -12.07
C ILE A 235 8.97 -1.73 -12.66
N ASN A 236 8.79 -3.04 -12.56
CA ASN A 236 9.69 -3.99 -13.22
C ASN A 236 9.44 -3.97 -14.73
N TYR A 237 10.39 -3.42 -15.49
CA TYR A 237 10.46 -3.59 -16.93
C TYR A 237 11.15 -4.92 -17.23
N SER A 238 10.43 -5.93 -17.72
CA SER A 238 11.11 -7.09 -18.33
C SER A 238 11.45 -6.75 -19.78
N GLN A 239 12.72 -6.50 -20.04
CA GLN A 239 13.27 -6.57 -21.39
C GLN A 239 13.58 -8.04 -21.69
N ALA A 240 12.75 -8.62 -22.56
CA ALA A 240 13.02 -9.84 -23.31
C ALA A 240 12.39 -9.63 -24.68
#